data_AF-A0A7D9ICZ7-F1
#
_entry.id   AF-A0A7D9ICZ7-F1
#
_cell.length_a   1.000
_cell.length_b   1.000
_cell.length_c   1.000
_cell.angle_alpha   90.00
_cell.angle_beta   90.00
_cell.angle_gamma   90.00
#
_symmetry.space_group_name_H-M   'P 1'
#
loop_
_entity.id
_entity.type
_entity.pdbx_description
1 polymer ?
#
loop_
_entity_poly.entity_id
_entity_poly.type
_entity_poly.pdbx_seq_one_letter_code
_entity_poly.pdbx_strand_id
1 'polypeptide(L)' 'MPFDYSPIFTQQAVECNDLVEEYFKLGFAYTEILLFLQCRHDIRLSIRQLKRILRVRGLKRR' A
#
# COMPACT_ATOMS: atom_id res chain seq x y z
N MET A 1 -0.13 34.91 5.87
CA MET A 1 -1.10 33.85 5.52
C MET A 1 -0.36 32.53 5.51
N PRO A 2 -0.65 31.60 6.43
CA PRO A 2 0.03 30.32 6.51
C PRO A 2 -0.44 29.43 5.36
N PHE A 3 0.51 28.77 4.70
CA PHE A 3 0.22 27.72 3.74
C PHE A 3 -0.36 26.53 4.51
N ASP A 4 -1.67 26.36 4.48
CA ASP A 4 -2.33 25.15 4.97
C ASP A 4 -1.85 23.96 4.14
N TYR A 5 -0.85 23.24 4.65
CA TYR A 5 -0.40 21.94 4.15
C TYR A 5 -1.55 20.95 4.34
N SER A 6 -2.44 20.90 3.35
CA SER A 6 -3.62 20.04 3.35
C SER A 6 -3.22 18.55 3.36
N PRO A 7 -3.87 17.70 4.18
CA PRO A 7 -3.50 16.30 4.46
C PRO A 7 -3.95 15.33 3.34
N ILE A 8 -3.86 15.74 2.08
CA ILE A 8 -4.40 14.99 0.94
C ILE A 8 -3.61 13.69 0.73
N PHE A 9 -2.30 13.70 1.01
CA PHE A 9 -1.44 12.51 0.85
C PHE A 9 -1.70 11.42 1.90
N THR A 10 -2.21 11.79 3.08
CA THR A 10 -2.44 10.82 4.15
C THR A 10 -3.60 9.88 3.86
N GLN A 11 -4.69 10.35 3.24
CA GLN A 11 -5.83 9.47 2.89
C GLN A 11 -5.43 8.43 1.84
N GLN A 12 -4.69 8.84 0.81
CA GLN A 12 -4.23 7.94 -0.25
C GLN A 12 -3.22 6.90 0.26
N ALA A 13 -2.37 7.27 1.22
CA ALA A 13 -1.45 6.35 1.86
C ALA A 13 -2.17 5.34 2.77
N VAL A 14 -3.24 5.75 3.46
CA VAL A 14 -4.07 4.86 4.29
C VAL A 14 -4.81 3.86 3.40
N GLU A 15 -5.49 4.33 2.35
CA GLU A 15 -6.18 3.46 1.38
C GLU A 15 -5.22 2.47 0.71
N CYS A 16 -4.03 2.92 0.32
CA CYS A 16 -3.03 2.04 -0.28
C CYS A 16 -2.59 0.93 0.67
N ASN A 17 -2.43 1.24 1.97
CA ASN A 17 -2.04 0.25 2.96
C ASN A 17 -3.15 -0.78 3.22
N ASP A 18 -4.40 -0.35 3.18
CA ASP A 18 -5.57 -1.23 3.35
C ASP A 18 -5.72 -2.18 2.15
N LEU A 19 -5.56 -1.67 0.92
CA LEU A 19 -5.55 -2.49 -0.30
C LEU A 19 -4.44 -3.53 -0.30
N VAL A 20 -3.22 -3.14 0.11
CA VAL A 20 -2.08 -4.05 0.25
C VAL A 20 -2.41 -5.20 1.21
N GLU A 21 -3.06 -4.90 2.34
CA GLU A 21 -3.46 -5.90 3.33
C GLU A 21 -4.54 -6.84 2.79
N GLU A 22 -5.54 -6.31 2.10
CA GLU A 22 -6.62 -7.09 1.48
C GLU A 22 -6.06 -8.08 0.45
N TYR A 23 -5.23 -7.61 -0.49
CA TYR A 23 -4.62 -8.48 -1.49
C TYR A 23 -3.66 -9.51 -0.86
N PHE A 24 -2.98 -9.15 0.23
CA PHE A 24 -2.13 -10.09 0.94
C PHE A 24 -2.94 -11.21 1.61
N LYS A 25 -4.08 -10.87 2.24
CA LYS A 25 -5.03 -11.83 2.84
C LYS A 25 -5.66 -12.74 1.79
N LEU A 26 -5.90 -12.24 0.58
CA LEU A 26 -6.43 -13.02 -0.55
C LEU A 26 -5.45 -14.07 -1.09
N GLY A 27 -4.19 -14.08 -0.64
CA GLY A 27 -3.22 -15.10 -1.05
C GLY A 27 -2.28 -14.66 -2.18
N PHE A 28 -2.44 -13.44 -2.72
CA PHE A 28 -1.61 -12.95 -3.82
C PHE A 28 -0.12 -12.86 -3.45
N ALA A 29 0.75 -13.10 -4.43
CA ALA A 29 2.19 -12.90 -4.32
C ALA A 29 2.52 -11.39 -4.35
N TYR A 30 3.69 -11.03 -3.81
CA TYR A 30 4.12 -9.63 -3.75
C TYR A 30 4.12 -8.94 -5.12
N THR A 31 4.51 -9.65 -6.17
CA THR A 31 4.52 -9.14 -7.55
C THR A 31 3.12 -8.90 -8.09
N GLU A 32 2.18 -9.79 -7.79
CA GLU A 32 0.77 -9.64 -8.19
C GLU A 32 0.13 -8.45 -7.48
N ILE A 33 0.36 -8.31 -6.17
CA ILE A 33 -0.13 -7.17 -5.38
C ILE A 33 0.35 -5.85 -6.00
N LEU A 34 1.63 -5.77 -6.39
CA LEU A 34 2.18 -4.58 -7.04
C LEU A 34 1.56 -4.31 -8.41
N LEU A 35 1.36 -5.35 -9.23
CA LEU A 35 0.71 -5.22 -10.52
C LEU A 35 -0.75 -4.76 -10.36
N PHE A 36 -1.48 -5.27 -9.38
CA PHE A 36 -2.87 -4.83 -9.12
C PHE A 36 -2.93 -3.39 -8.62
N LEU A 37 -2.04 -2.99 -7.71
CA LEU A 37 -1.92 -1.61 -7.24
C LEU A 37 -1.62 -0.65 -8.40
N GLN A 38 -0.72 -1.04 -9.30
CA GLN A 38 -0.36 -0.21 -10.44
C GLN A 38 -1.45 -0.19 -11.52
N CYS A 39 -2.02 -1.34 -11.90
CA CYS A 39 -3.00 -1.43 -12.99
C CYS A 39 -4.38 -0.90 -12.61
N ARG A 40 -4.79 -1.02 -11.34
CA ARG A 40 -6.15 -0.68 -10.89
C ARG A 40 -6.24 0.66 -10.17
N HIS A 41 -5.16 1.10 -9.53
CA HIS A 41 -5.13 2.31 -8.72
C HIS A 41 -4.06 3.32 -9.15
N ASP A 42 -3.25 3.01 -10.18
CA ASP A 42 -2.08 3.81 -10.62
C ASP A 42 -1.07 4.08 -9.49
N ILE A 43 -1.03 3.17 -8.50
CA ILE A 43 -0.14 3.30 -7.35
C ILE A 43 1.16 2.57 -7.66
N ARG A 44 2.23 3.35 -7.80
CA ARG A 44 3.59 2.83 -7.96
C ARG A 44 4.22 2.57 -6.60
N LEU A 45 4.28 1.29 -6.24
CA LEU A 45 4.84 0.84 -4.97
C LEU A 45 6.02 -0.10 -5.21
N SER A 46 7.10 0.10 -4.45
CA SER A 46 8.26 -0.78 -4.54
C SER A 46 8.07 -2.03 -3.67
N ILE A 47 8.63 -3.18 -4.06
CA ILE A 47 8.63 -4.41 -3.22
C ILE A 47 9.13 -4.11 -1.80
N ARG A 48 10.12 -3.22 -1.65
CA ARG A 48 10.64 -2.79 -0.35
C ARG A 48 9.59 -2.06 0.49
N GLN A 49 8.84 -1.15 -0.12
CA GLN A 49 7.75 -0.43 0.54
C GLN A 49 6.62 -1.40 0.90
N LEU A 50 6.27 -2.31 0.00
CA LEU A 50 5.27 -3.35 0.25
C LEU A 50 5.65 -4.21 1.48
N LYS A 51 6.88 -4.72 1.50
CA LYS A 51 7.42 -5.48 2.64
C LYS A 51 7.44 -4.65 3.91
N ARG A 52 7.73 -3.34 3.83
CA ARG A 52 7.71 -2.44 4.98
C ARG A 52 6.29 -2.28 5.52
N ILE A 53 5.30 -2.05 4.67
CA ILE A 53 3.89 -1.91 5.03
C ILE A 53 3.40 -3.20 5.71
N LEU A 54 3.65 -4.35 5.08
CA LEU A 54 3.30 -5.65 5.64
C LEU A 54 3.97 -5.91 6.99
N ARG A 55 5.25 -5.53 7.14
CA ARG A 55 5.98 -5.66 8.41
C ARG A 55 5.42 -4.75 9.50
N VAL A 56 5.07 -3.51 9.18
CA VAL A 56 4.44 -2.56 10.10
C VAL A 56 3.08 -3.07 10.56
N ARG A 57 2.32 -3.74 9.67
CA ARG A 57 1.02 -4.34 10.00
C ARG A 57 1.10 -5.74 10.60
N GLY A 58 2.29 -6.29 10.83
CA GLY A 58 2.47 -7.63 11.39
C GLY A 58 2.07 -8.78 10.44
N LEU A 59 1.78 -8.47 9.18
CA LEU A 59 1.41 -9.43 8.13
C LEU A 59 2.69 -10.07 7.58
N LYS A 60 3.17 -11.11 8.26
CA LYS A 60 4.21 -12.00 7.75
C LYS A 60 3.57 -13.31 7.34
N ARG A 61 3.80 -13.75 6.10
CA ARG A 61 3.61 -15.16 5.73
C ARG A 61 4.66 -15.95 6.52
N ARG A 62 4.18 -16.89 7.32
CA ARG A 62 4.98 -17.83 8.10
C ARG A 62 5.66 -18.83 7.18
#